data_AF-A0A953QUB0-F1
#
_entry.id   AF-A0A953QUB0-F1
#
_cell.length_a   1.000
_cell.length_b   1.000
_cell.length_c   1.000
_cell.angle_alpha   90.00
_cell.angle_beta   90.00
_cell.angle_gamma   90.00
#
_symmetry.space_group_name_H-M   'P 1'
#
loop_
_entity.id
_entity.type
_entity.pdbx_description
1 polymer ?
#
loop_
_entity_poly.entity_id
_entity_poly.type
_entity_poly.pdbx_seq_one_letter_code
_entity_poly.pdbx_strand_id
1 'polypeptide(L)'
;MSDFRLGDVIDDHCIKCRRITNHAIVSLVNSAPAKVRCRTCYHDHDYRHEQAPPSKKDLKKQELFNEVLASAVPAPVDGGDLVDAAHAEESSKSKKAKARSKKA
;
A
#
# COMPACT_ATOMS: atom_id res chain seq x y z
N MET A 1 -17.30 13.32 -11.66
CA MET A 1 -16.38 12.41 -12.36
C MET A 1 -17.20 11.41 -13.14
N SER A 2 -16.81 11.07 -14.37
CA SER A 2 -17.44 10.00 -15.14
C SER A 2 -17.20 8.66 -14.43
N ASP A 3 -18.28 7.88 -14.25
CA ASP A 3 -18.19 6.51 -13.73
C ASP A 3 -17.36 5.64 -14.67
N PHE A 4 -16.49 4.79 -14.11
CA PHE A 4 -15.74 3.81 -14.88
C PHE A 4 -16.68 2.73 -15.43
N ARG A 5 -16.57 2.44 -16.72
CA ARG A 5 -17.29 1.36 -17.39
C ARG A 5 -16.35 0.22 -17.75
N LEU A 6 -16.92 -0.97 -17.91
CA LEU A 6 -16.18 -2.11 -18.43
C LEU A 6 -15.72 -1.81 -19.86
N GLY A 7 -14.45 -2.08 -20.13
CA GLY A 7 -13.84 -1.79 -21.43
C GLY A 7 -13.31 -0.36 -21.60
N ASP A 8 -13.54 0.55 -20.63
CA ASP A 8 -12.87 1.85 -20.63
C ASP A 8 -11.34 1.68 -20.59
N VAL A 9 -10.64 2.66 -21.13
CA VAL A 9 -9.18 2.68 -21.19
C VAL A 9 -8.63 3.46 -20.00
N ILE A 10 -7.75 2.82 -19.24
CA ILE A 10 -7.07 3.41 -18.08
C ILE A 10 -5.57 3.09 -18.15
N ASP A 11 -4.73 4.01 -17.70
CA ASP A 11 -3.30 3.75 -17.59
C ASP A 11 -2.98 3.02 -16.27
N ASP A 12 -2.11 2.02 -16.36
CA ASP A 12 -1.62 1.29 -15.18
C ASP A 12 -0.21 0.74 -15.43
N HIS A 13 0.47 0.32 -14.37
CA HIS A 13 1.77 -0.34 -14.45
C HIS A 13 1.62 -1.83 -14.78
N CYS A 14 1.91 -2.20 -16.02
CA CYS A 14 1.89 -3.59 -16.44
C CYS A 14 3.10 -4.36 -15.89
N ILE A 15 2.87 -5.39 -15.08
CA ILE A 15 3.94 -6.26 -14.54
C ILE A 15 4.76 -6.97 -15.62
N LYS A 16 4.14 -7.28 -16.76
CA LYS A 16 4.80 -7.99 -17.87
C LYS A 16 5.63 -7.02 -18.73
N CYS A 17 5.12 -5.82 -18.99
CA CYS A 17 5.83 -4.79 -19.75
C CYS A 17 6.79 -3.95 -18.89
N ARG A 18 6.65 -3.97 -17.56
CA ARG A 18 7.39 -3.17 -16.58
C ARG A 18 7.38 -1.67 -16.87
N ARG A 19 6.28 -1.17 -17.40
CA ARG A 19 6.07 0.25 -17.76
C ARG A 19 4.59 0.61 -17.65
N ILE A 20 4.30 1.90 -17.56
CA ILE A 20 2.94 2.42 -17.65
C ILE A 20 2.45 2.25 -19.08
N THR A 21 1.29 1.64 -19.25
CA THR A 21 0.64 1.44 -20.56
C THR A 21 -0.87 1.60 -20.44
N ASN A 22 -1.52 1.74 -21.58
CA ASN A 22 -2.97 1.66 -21.69
C ASN A 22 -3.48 0.23 -21.39
N HIS A 23 -4.44 0.13 -20.48
CA HIS A 23 -5.15 -1.08 -20.12
C HIS A 23 -6.65 -0.92 -20.37
N ALA A 24 -7.34 -2.03 -20.63
CA ALA A 24 -8.80 -2.07 -20.64
C ALA A 24 -9.30 -2.58 -19.29
N ILE A 25 -10.33 -1.94 -18.72
CA ILE A 25 -10.96 -2.40 -17.47
C ILE A 25 -11.71 -3.71 -17.74
N VAL A 26 -11.31 -4.78 -17.05
CA VAL A 26 -11.93 -6.12 -17.17
C VAL A 26 -12.95 -6.36 -16.08
N SER A 27 -12.74 -5.77 -14.90
CA SER A 27 -13.67 -5.90 -13.77
C SER A 27 -13.68 -4.66 -12.91
N LEU A 28 -14.86 -4.37 -12.34
CA LEU A 28 -15.12 -3.28 -11.43
C LEU A 28 -15.57 -3.84 -10.08
N VAL A 29 -15.09 -3.26 -8.98
CA VAL A 29 -15.54 -3.53 -7.60
C VAL A 29 -15.83 -2.19 -6.95
N ASN A 30 -17.03 -2.01 -6.39
CA ASN A 30 -17.45 -0.74 -5.77
C ASN A 30 -17.19 0.47 -6.69
N SER A 31 -17.53 0.36 -7.97
CA SER A 31 -17.27 1.38 -9.02
C SER A 31 -15.79 1.73 -9.29
N ALA A 32 -14.84 0.99 -8.72
CA ALA A 32 -13.41 1.12 -8.99
C ALA A 32 -12.87 -0.06 -9.82
N PRO A 33 -11.89 0.16 -10.72
CA PRO A 33 -11.25 -0.92 -11.46
C PRO A 33 -10.50 -1.86 -10.52
N ALA A 34 -10.84 -3.16 -10.57
CA ALA A 34 -10.17 -4.19 -9.79
C ALA A 34 -9.11 -4.93 -10.62
N LYS A 35 -9.49 -5.37 -11.82
CA LYS A 35 -8.58 -6.01 -12.79
C LYS A 35 -8.58 -5.31 -14.13
N VAL A 36 -7.41 -5.26 -14.72
CA VAL A 36 -7.13 -4.58 -15.98
C VAL A 36 -6.34 -5.49 -16.93
N ARG A 37 -6.60 -5.36 -18.23
CA ARG A 37 -5.90 -6.09 -19.30
C ARG A 37 -4.99 -5.14 -20.05
N CYS A 38 -3.69 -5.44 -20.10
CA CYS A 38 -2.75 -4.62 -20.87
C CYS A 38 -3.07 -4.71 -22.37
N ARG A 39 -3.22 -3.57 -23.05
CA ARG A 39 -3.49 -3.55 -24.50
C ARG A 39 -2.26 -3.86 -25.35
N THR A 40 -1.05 -3.85 -24.75
CA THR A 40 0.19 -4.18 -25.45
C THR A 40 0.53 -5.67 -25.36
N CYS A 41 0.50 -6.26 -24.16
CA CYS A 41 0.92 -7.64 -23.94
C CYS A 41 -0.22 -8.60 -23.59
N TYR A 42 -1.46 -8.11 -23.55
CA TYR A 42 -2.69 -8.88 -23.27
C TYR A 42 -2.65 -9.67 -21.96
N HIS A 43 -1.88 -9.21 -20.98
CA HIS A 43 -1.82 -9.83 -19.66
C HIS A 43 -2.81 -9.17 -18.72
N ASP A 44 -3.61 -9.99 -18.04
CA ASP A 44 -4.59 -9.56 -17.04
C ASP A 44 -3.93 -9.50 -15.67
N HIS A 45 -4.04 -8.38 -14.97
CA HIS A 45 -3.52 -8.22 -13.61
C HIS A 45 -4.38 -7.26 -12.81
N ASP A 46 -4.17 -7.28 -11.49
CA ASP A 46 -4.85 -6.36 -10.59
C ASP A 46 -4.35 -4.92 -10.82
N TYR A 47 -5.26 -3.97 -10.72
CA TYR A 47 -4.99 -2.55 -10.92
C TYR A 47 -4.06 -2.03 -9.82
N ARG A 48 -2.96 -1.38 -10.19
CA ARG A 48 -1.93 -0.88 -9.25
C ARG A 48 -1.94 0.64 -9.09
N HIS A 49 -2.93 1.34 -9.62
CA HIS A 49 -3.01 2.81 -9.53
C HIS A 49 -1.74 3.49 -10.06
N GLU A 50 -1.20 2.97 -11.18
CA GLU A 50 0.03 3.48 -11.81
C GLU A 50 1.29 3.36 -10.94
N GLN A 51 1.19 2.72 -9.77
CA GLN A 51 2.33 2.51 -8.89
C GLN A 51 3.17 1.35 -9.40
N ALA A 52 4.44 1.65 -9.70
CA ALA A 52 5.43 0.61 -9.90
C ALA A 52 5.60 -0.16 -8.57
N PRO A 53 5.65 -1.51 -8.60
CA PRO A 53 5.91 -2.27 -7.39
C PRO A 53 7.25 -1.81 -6.79
N PRO A 54 7.30 -1.46 -5.49
CA PRO A 54 8.54 -1.02 -4.87
C PRO A 54 9.59 -2.11 -5.01
N SER A 55 10.79 -1.74 -5.48
CA SER A 55 11.84 -2.74 -5.64
C SER A 55 12.30 -3.22 -4.26
N LYS A 56 12.83 -4.44 -4.17
CA LYS A 56 13.41 -4.96 -2.92
C LYS A 56 14.53 -4.06 -2.37
N LYS A 57 15.15 -3.23 -3.21
CA LYS A 57 16.17 -2.25 -2.80
C LYS A 57 15.54 -1.02 -2.16
N ASP A 58 14.39 -0.58 -2.65
CA ASP A 58 13.68 0.57 -2.11
C ASP A 58 13.11 0.27 -0.73
N LEU A 59 12.61 -0.95 -0.50
CA LEU A 59 12.16 -1.40 0.82
C LEU A 59 13.30 -1.38 1.85
N LYS A 60 14.48 -1.91 1.51
CA LYS A 60 15.67 -1.85 2.38
C LYS A 60 16.14 -0.43 2.64
N LYS A 61 16.05 0.45 1.63
CA LYS A 61 16.41 1.86 1.78
C LYS A 61 15.44 2.59 2.72
N GLN A 62 14.15 2.28 2.65
CA GLN A 62 13.15 2.80 3.58
C GLN A 62 13.39 2.32 5.02
N GLU A 63 13.74 1.04 5.21
CA GLU A 63 14.12 0.51 6.53
C GLU A 63 15.31 1.26 7.14
N LEU A 64 16.39 1.43 6.38
CA LEU A 64 17.58 2.17 6.82
C LEU A 64 17.27 3.65 7.09
N PHE A 65 16.42 4.27 6.26
CA PHE A 65 16.03 5.66 6.45
C PHE A 65 15.22 5.84 7.74
N ASN A 66 14.34 4.90 8.07
CA ASN A 66 13.58 4.92 9.31
C ASN A 66 14.49 4.71 10.53
N GLU A 67 15.51 3.87 10.44
CA GLU A 67 16.51 3.66 11.49
C GLU A 67 17.35 4.94 11.75
N VAL A 68 17.75 5.63 10.68
CA VAL A 68 18.46 6.92 10.78
C VAL A 68 17.54 8.00 11.36
N LEU A 69 16.28 8.08 10.95
CA LEU A 69 15.32 9.03 11.51
C LEU A 69 15.04 8.77 13.00
N ALA A 70 14.95 7.50 13.41
CA ALA A 70 14.73 7.13 14.81
C ALA A 70 15.95 7.43 15.69
N SER A 71 17.17 7.38 15.14
CA SER A 71 18.40 7.73 15.85
C SER A 71 18.72 9.22 15.79
N ALA A 72 18.20 9.95 14.81
CA ALA A 72 18.31 11.39 14.67
C ALA A 72 17.17 12.13 15.40
N VAL A 73 17.04 11.89 16.71
CA VAL A 73 16.33 12.85 17.58
C VAL A 73 17.34 13.96 17.91
N PRO A 74 17.19 15.19 17.38
CA PRO A 74 17.99 16.30 17.86
C PRO A 74 17.66 16.49 19.35
N ALA A 75 18.70 16.56 20.18
CA ALA A 75 18.54 16.91 21.59
C ALA A 75 17.69 18.21 21.67
N PRO A 76 16.66 18.25 22.54
CA PRO A 76 15.92 19.49 22.73
C PRO A 76 16.91 20.56 23.19
N VAL A 77 17.00 21.65 22.42
CA VAL A 77 17.72 22.84 22.88
C VAL A 77 16.86 23.44 23.98
N ASP A 78 17.41 23.46 25.19
CA ASP A 78 16.73 24.01 26.37
C ASP A 78 16.40 25.49 26.13
N GLY A 79 15.12 25.77 25.90
CA GLY A 79 14.51 27.09 25.93
C GLY A 79 13.06 26.91 26.37
N GLY A 80 12.80 27.12 27.67
CA GLY A 80 11.54 26.80 28.34
C GLY A 80 10.31 27.51 27.76
N ASP A 81 9.16 26.84 27.75
CA ASP A 81 8.14 26.86 28.83
C ASP A 81 6.98 25.89 28.47
N LEU A 82 6.59 25.04 29.44
CA LEU A 82 5.23 24.62 29.88
C LEU A 82 4.06 24.63 28.83
N VAL A 83 3.13 23.67 28.65
CA VAL A 83 2.46 22.54 29.34
C VAL A 83 1.79 21.69 28.21
N ASP A 84 1.31 20.44 28.30
CA ASP A 84 0.45 19.77 29.28
C ASP A 84 0.44 18.26 28.92
N ALA A 85 0.36 17.39 29.94
CA ALA A 85 0.30 15.94 29.77
C ALA A 85 -1.03 15.39 30.32
N ALA A 86 -1.81 14.71 29.47
CA ALA A 86 -2.75 13.65 29.82
C ALA A 86 -3.20 12.97 28.50
N HIS A 87 -3.25 11.64 28.33
CA HIS A 87 -3.45 10.58 29.31
C HIS A 87 -3.00 9.21 28.75
N ALA A 88 -2.31 8.45 29.63
CA ALA A 88 -2.17 6.99 29.81
C ALA A 88 -2.74 6.01 28.75
N GLU A 89 -1.94 5.09 28.19
CA GLU A 89 -1.56 3.73 28.68
C GLU A 89 -2.81 2.79 28.78
N GLU A 90 -2.86 1.54 28.31
CA GLU A 90 -1.97 0.44 28.67
C GLU A 90 -2.21 -0.84 27.82
N SER A 91 -1.19 -1.69 27.83
CA SER A 91 -0.99 -2.99 27.20
C SER A 91 -1.94 -4.14 27.62
N SER A 92 -1.98 -5.24 26.85
CA SER A 92 -1.40 -6.55 27.29
C SER A 92 -1.85 -7.79 26.48
N LYS A 93 -0.87 -8.42 25.82
CA LYS A 93 -0.50 -9.86 25.88
C LYS A 93 -1.62 -10.94 25.92
N SER A 94 -1.72 -11.77 24.85
CA SER A 94 -1.18 -13.14 24.84
C SER A 94 -1.63 -13.99 23.64
N LYS A 95 -0.70 -14.85 23.24
CA LYS A 95 -0.80 -15.86 22.19
C LYS A 95 -1.81 -16.98 22.54
N LYS A 96 -2.38 -17.58 21.48
CA LYS A 96 -2.26 -19.01 21.08
C LYS A 96 -3.60 -19.77 20.95
N ALA A 97 -3.66 -20.53 19.84
CA ALA A 97 -4.30 -21.83 19.62
C ALA A 97 -5.61 -21.89 18.78
N LYS A 98 -5.42 -22.38 17.53
CA LYS A 98 -6.18 -23.45 16.85
C LYS A 98 -7.58 -23.80 17.39
N ALA A 99 -8.58 -23.72 16.50
CA ALA A 99 -9.59 -24.78 16.39
C ALA A 99 -10.16 -24.86 14.96
N ARG A 100 -9.90 -26.00 14.30
CA ARG A 100 -10.71 -26.55 13.21
C ARG A 100 -12.10 -26.91 13.76
N SER A 101 -13.16 -26.62 13.01
CA SER A 101 -14.43 -27.38 13.02
C SER A 101 -15.11 -27.05 11.69
N LYS A 102 -15.17 -27.91 10.66
CA LYS A 102 -15.79 -29.23 10.48
C LYS A 102 -17.31 -29.25 10.78
N LYS A 103 -18.04 -29.57 9.70
CA LYS A 103 -19.40 -30.13 9.59
C LYS A 103 -20.60 -29.18 9.80
N ALA A 104 -21.42 -29.05 8.76
CA ALA A 104 -22.50 -30.01 8.51
C ALA A 104 -22.52 -30.38 7.02
#